data_AF-A0A5D2LE24-F1
#
_entry.id   AF-A0A5D2LE24-F1
#
_cell.length_a   1.000
_cell.length_b   1.000
_cell.length_c   1.000
_cell.angle_alpha   90.00
_cell.angle_beta   90.00
_cell.angle_gamma   90.00
#
_symmetry.space_group_name_H-M   'P 1'
#
loop_
_entity.id
_entity.type
_entity.pdbx_description
1 polymer ?
#
loop_
_entity_poly.entity_id
_entity_poly.type
_entity_poly.pdbx_seq_one_letter_code
_entity_poly.pdbx_strand_id
1 'polypeptide(L)'
;MAEGAGEEKKKFSIWDLPDVPMGQLPPHLELQRSRVSCNKDAPIHYSIFWRLCIDGIDNSSRLDRFSNNFRVEVVRLNKDEMDFDMIVIDAAIANSFRRILIAELPTMAIEKVLIANNTSIIQDEVLAHRLGPVPIRVDPRLFDYLSENDQPNEKNTIVFKLHVQCKRGSPRITGMMKMILLPR
;
A
#
# COMPACT_ATOMS: atom_id res chain seq x y z
N MET A 1 34.94 70.39 19.57
CA MET A 1 36.00 69.37 19.70
C MET A 1 35.62 68.54 20.92
N ALA A 2 35.27 67.25 20.87
CA ALA A 2 35.25 66.25 19.82
C ALA A 2 34.09 65.28 20.13
N GLU A 3 33.31 64.89 19.12
CA GLU A 3 32.36 63.78 19.25
C GLU A 3 33.10 62.47 18.94
N GLY A 4 33.05 61.53 19.88
CA GLY A 4 33.63 60.20 19.72
C GLY A 4 32.80 59.38 18.75
N ALA A 5 33.42 58.91 17.68
CA ALA A 5 32.83 57.96 16.75
C ALA A 5 32.72 56.58 17.43
N GLY A 6 31.50 56.14 17.69
CA GLY A 6 31.23 54.76 18.08
C GLY A 6 31.36 53.84 16.86
N GLU A 7 32.25 52.86 16.93
CA GLU A 7 32.34 51.80 15.91
C GLU A 7 31.08 50.93 15.94
N GLU A 8 30.30 50.98 14.86
CA GLU A 8 29.22 50.02 14.61
C GLU A 8 29.82 48.61 14.43
N LYS A 9 29.56 47.73 15.40
CA LYS A 9 29.86 46.31 15.27
C LYS A 9 29.04 45.72 14.11
N LYS A 10 29.66 45.51 12.95
CA LYS A 10 29.08 44.72 11.85
C LYS A 10 28.59 43.39 12.42
N LYS A 11 27.29 43.12 12.31
CA LYS A 11 26.71 41.80 12.59
C LYS A 11 27.29 40.83 11.56
N PHE A 12 28.31 40.08 11.99
CA PHE A 12 28.92 39.04 11.18
C PHE A 12 27.92 37.89 11.08
N SER A 13 27.39 37.63 9.88
CA SER A 13 26.58 36.45 9.67
C SER A 13 27.50 35.26 9.48
N ILE A 14 27.19 34.13 10.12
CA ILE A 14 28.01 32.91 10.02
C ILE A 14 28.13 32.40 8.58
N TRP A 15 27.22 32.85 7.71
CA TRP A 15 27.14 32.50 6.30
C TRP A 15 28.14 33.25 5.41
N ASP A 16 28.79 34.30 5.93
CA ASP A 16 29.78 35.10 5.20
C ASP A 16 31.23 34.56 5.35
N LEU A 17 31.43 33.45 6.08
CA LEU A 17 32.75 32.82 6.21
C LEU A 17 33.11 32.01 4.95
N PRO A 18 34.37 32.09 4.48
CA PRO A 18 34.84 31.36 3.30
C PRO A 18 34.84 29.83 3.48
N ASP A 19 34.78 29.34 4.72
CA ASP A 19 34.75 27.92 5.07
C ASP A 19 33.35 27.33 5.08
N VAL A 20 32.30 28.15 4.92
CA VAL A 20 30.91 27.69 4.89
C VAL A 20 30.53 27.42 3.42
N PRO A 21 30.37 26.15 3.02
CA PRO A 21 30.01 25.80 1.66
C PRO A 21 28.63 26.39 1.35
N MET A 22 28.59 27.43 0.51
CA MET A 22 27.34 28.08 0.13
C MET A 22 26.47 27.10 -0.67
N GLY A 23 25.46 26.53 0.00
CA GLY A 23 24.42 25.72 -0.64
C GLY A 23 24.77 24.24 -0.89
N GLN A 24 25.98 23.78 -0.56
CA GLN A 24 26.33 22.36 -0.58
C GLN A 24 26.53 21.86 0.86
N LEU A 25 25.86 20.77 1.20
CA LEU A 25 26.01 20.20 2.53
C LEU A 25 27.37 19.52 2.66
N PRO A 26 27.95 19.49 3.87
CA PRO A 26 29.03 18.57 4.19
C PRO A 26 28.68 17.12 3.76
N PRO A 27 29.64 16.35 3.23
CA PRO A 27 29.38 15.05 2.62
C PRO A 27 28.78 14.03 3.58
N HIS A 28 29.10 14.14 4.88
CA HIS A 28 28.50 13.26 5.88
C HIS A 28 27.00 13.53 6.03
N LEU A 29 26.54 14.80 6.04
CA LEU A 29 25.13 15.16 6.16
C LEU A 29 24.33 14.75 4.92
N GLU A 30 24.92 14.85 3.73
CA GLU A 30 24.29 14.37 2.49
C GLU A 30 24.05 12.85 2.52
N LEU A 31 24.99 12.10 3.08
CA LEU A 31 24.85 10.66 3.27
C LEU A 31 23.69 10.35 4.22
N GLN A 32 23.57 11.07 5.35
CA GLN A 32 22.47 10.87 6.30
C GLN A 32 21.10 11.23 5.70
N ARG A 33 21.07 12.20 4.78
CA ARG A 33 19.84 12.68 4.14
C ARG A 33 19.32 11.73 3.05
N SER A 34 20.22 11.12 2.30
CA SER A 34 19.91 10.42 1.04
C SER A 34 19.83 8.91 1.18
N ARG A 35 20.53 8.30 2.16
CA ARG A 35 20.66 6.85 2.26
C ARG A 35 20.36 6.35 3.66
N VAL A 36 19.71 5.18 3.72
CA VAL A 36 19.61 4.38 4.93
C VAL A 36 20.83 3.45 4.98
N SER A 37 21.59 3.49 6.07
CA SER A 37 22.79 2.66 6.24
C SER A 37 22.44 1.38 6.99
N CYS A 38 22.71 0.23 6.39
CA CYS A 38 22.52 -1.09 7.02
C CYS A 38 23.83 -1.52 7.71
N ASN A 39 23.91 -1.38 9.04
CA ASN A 39 25.03 -1.89 9.83
C ASN A 39 24.73 -3.28 10.41
N LYS A 40 25.76 -3.95 10.93
CA LYS A 40 25.62 -5.27 11.56
C LYS A 40 24.67 -5.27 12.77
N ASP A 41 24.65 -4.19 13.54
CA ASP A 41 23.85 -4.08 14.75
C ASP A 41 22.42 -3.60 14.46
N ALA A 42 22.29 -2.42 13.84
CA ALA A 42 21.00 -1.81 13.52
C ALA A 42 21.11 -0.86 12.31
N PRO A 43 20.00 -0.65 11.57
CA PRO A 43 19.96 0.35 10.50
C PRO A 43 20.01 1.78 11.07
N ILE A 44 20.71 2.67 10.38
CA ILE A 44 20.88 4.09 10.73
C ILE A 44 20.27 4.97 9.63
N HIS A 45 19.82 6.18 9.97
CA HIS A 45 19.18 7.15 9.06
C HIS A 45 17.84 6.69 8.46
N TYR A 46 17.11 5.84 9.16
CA TYR A 46 15.80 5.33 8.72
C TYR A 46 14.65 6.33 8.87
N SER A 47 14.82 7.34 9.73
CA SER A 47 13.75 8.30 10.04
C SER A 47 13.84 9.55 9.18
N ILE A 48 12.68 10.01 8.70
CA ILE A 48 12.50 11.26 7.96
C ILE A 48 13.00 12.47 8.77
N PHE A 49 13.01 12.37 10.10
CA PHE A 49 13.51 13.43 11.00
C PHE A 49 14.93 13.88 10.63
N TRP A 50 15.83 12.93 10.37
CA TRP A 50 17.22 13.22 9.99
C TRP A 50 17.34 14.00 8.69
N ARG A 51 16.35 13.88 7.79
CA ARG A 51 16.30 14.59 6.51
C ARG A 51 15.72 16.01 6.65
N LEU A 52 14.79 16.22 7.58
CA LEU A 52 14.06 17.48 7.72
C LEU A 52 14.80 18.53 8.57
N CYS A 53 15.57 18.10 9.57
CA CYS A 53 16.18 18.99 10.56
C CYS A 53 17.56 19.55 10.18
N ILE A 54 17.99 19.38 8.93
CA ILE A 54 19.27 19.92 8.46
C ILE A 54 19.07 21.42 8.13
N ASP A 55 19.77 22.27 8.87
CA ASP A 55 19.75 23.72 8.66
C ASP A 55 20.35 24.11 7.29
N GLY A 56 19.78 25.16 6.69
CA GLY A 56 20.23 25.70 5.41
C GLY A 56 19.60 25.06 4.17
N ILE A 57 18.75 24.03 4.31
CA ILE A 57 18.00 23.45 3.19
C ILE A 57 16.52 23.74 3.31
N ASP A 58 15.97 24.24 2.20
CA ASP A 58 14.54 24.34 2.02
C ASP A 58 13.93 22.97 1.65
N ASN A 59 13.42 22.28 2.67
CA ASN A 59 12.67 21.02 2.56
C ASN A 59 11.16 21.23 2.33
N SER A 60 10.70 22.45 2.03
CA SER A 60 9.28 22.70 1.75
C SER A 60 8.76 21.82 0.61
N SER A 61 7.59 21.23 0.82
CA SER A 61 6.92 20.36 -0.14
C SER A 61 6.36 21.17 -1.30
N ARG A 62 7.19 21.47 -2.30
CA ARG A 62 6.76 22.07 -3.57
C ARG A 62 6.26 20.98 -4.52
N LEU A 63 4.98 21.07 -4.90
CA LEU A 63 4.34 20.15 -5.84
C LEU A 63 5.05 20.15 -7.21
N ASP A 64 5.52 21.31 -7.68
CA ASP A 64 6.24 21.41 -8.95
C ASP A 64 7.52 20.57 -8.97
N ARG A 65 8.27 20.58 -7.86
CA ARG A 65 9.49 19.77 -7.70
C ARG A 65 9.17 18.28 -7.64
N PHE A 66 8.06 17.90 -7.02
CA PHE A 66 7.62 16.52 -6.96
C PHE A 66 7.21 16.02 -8.34
N SER A 67 6.34 16.77 -9.05
CA SER A 67 5.82 16.39 -10.36
C SER A 67 6.92 16.23 -11.43
N ASN A 68 7.96 17.06 -11.40
CA ASN A 68 9.05 16.98 -12.37
C ASN A 68 10.04 15.83 -12.11
N ASN A 69 10.10 15.33 -10.88
CA ASN A 69 11.09 14.33 -10.47
C ASN A 69 10.50 12.94 -10.22
N PHE A 70 9.20 12.85 -9.94
CA PHE A 70 8.51 11.58 -9.72
C PHE A 70 8.51 10.74 -11.00
N ARG A 71 8.94 9.47 -10.88
CA ARG A 71 9.01 8.53 -11.99
C ARG A 71 8.56 7.15 -11.55
N VAL A 72 7.91 6.43 -12.45
CA VAL A 72 7.49 5.04 -12.25
C VAL A 72 8.03 4.20 -13.39
N GLU A 73 8.75 3.14 -13.06
CA GLU A 73 9.37 2.24 -14.03
C GLU A 73 8.79 0.84 -13.84
N VAL A 74 8.15 0.29 -14.87
CA VAL A 74 7.59 -1.07 -14.81
C VAL A 74 8.70 -2.05 -15.20
N VAL A 75 9.11 -2.88 -14.24
CA VAL A 75 10.20 -3.85 -14.42
C VAL A 75 9.66 -5.11 -15.09
N ARG A 76 8.51 -5.62 -14.61
CA ARG A 76 7.88 -6.84 -15.11
C ARG A 76 6.36 -6.74 -15.09
N LEU A 77 5.73 -7.25 -16.14
CA LEU A 77 4.28 -7.34 -16.24
C LEU A 77 3.88 -8.75 -16.71
N ASN A 78 3.27 -9.50 -15.80
CA ASN A 78 2.67 -10.80 -16.05
C ASN A 78 1.14 -10.69 -15.96
N LYS A 79 0.42 -11.78 -16.26
CA LYS A 79 -1.04 -11.81 -16.18
C LYS A 79 -1.58 -11.60 -14.77
N ASP A 80 -0.91 -12.17 -13.76
CA ASP A 80 -1.37 -12.16 -12.36
C ASP A 80 -0.42 -11.39 -11.43
N GLU A 81 0.73 -10.92 -11.93
CA GLU A 81 1.78 -10.24 -11.14
C GLU A 81 2.33 -9.01 -11.89
N MET A 82 2.67 -7.94 -11.18
CA MET A 82 3.28 -6.73 -11.72
C MET A 82 4.34 -6.19 -10.76
N ASP A 83 5.57 -6.05 -11.25
CA ASP A 83 6.69 -5.46 -10.51
C ASP A 83 7.00 -4.08 -11.09
N PHE A 84 6.98 -3.04 -10.24
CA PHE A 84 7.27 -1.67 -10.64
C PHE A 84 8.03 -0.93 -9.54
N ASP A 85 8.90 -0.02 -9.97
CA ASP A 85 9.69 0.84 -9.11
C ASP A 85 9.08 2.25 -9.10
N MET A 86 8.93 2.83 -7.90
CA MET A 86 8.51 4.22 -7.70
C MET A 86 9.70 5.03 -7.20
N ILE A 87 10.14 5.99 -8.01
CA ILE A 87 11.30 6.82 -7.73
C ILE A 87 10.84 8.22 -7.29
N VAL A 88 11.48 8.76 -6.25
CA VAL A 88 11.16 10.07 -5.67
C VAL A 88 9.75 10.09 -5.04
N ILE A 89 9.46 9.12 -4.18
CA ILE A 89 8.25 9.09 -3.34
C ILE A 89 8.63 8.96 -1.86
N ASP A 90 7.79 9.49 -0.98
CA ASP A 90 7.96 9.30 0.46
C ASP A 90 7.43 7.94 0.93
N ALA A 91 8.07 7.37 1.94
CA ALA A 91 7.70 6.07 2.49
C ALA A 91 6.26 6.06 3.06
N ALA A 92 5.78 7.19 3.58
CA ALA A 92 4.41 7.31 4.07
C ALA A 92 3.38 7.08 2.95
N ILE A 93 3.59 7.69 1.78
CA ILE A 93 2.67 7.57 0.63
C ILE A 93 2.73 6.16 0.05
N ALA A 94 3.94 5.60 -0.12
CA ALA A 94 4.11 4.23 -0.60
C ALA A 94 3.44 3.20 0.33
N ASN A 95 3.56 3.36 1.65
CA ASN A 95 2.89 2.49 2.61
C ASN A 95 1.36 2.69 2.61
N SER A 96 0.87 3.90 2.35
CA SER A 96 -0.56 4.15 2.14
C SER A 96 -1.09 3.35 0.95
N PHE A 97 -0.40 3.37 -0.20
CA PHE A 97 -0.80 2.53 -1.34
C PHE A 97 -0.79 1.05 -0.97
N ARG A 98 0.25 0.56 -0.29
CA ARG A 98 0.28 -0.84 0.20
C ARG A 98 -0.93 -1.19 1.06
N ARG A 99 -1.36 -0.28 1.95
CA ARG A 99 -2.53 -0.50 2.82
C ARG A 99 -3.83 -0.51 2.02
N ILE A 100 -4.01 0.45 1.10
CA ILE A 100 -5.19 0.54 0.24
C ILE A 100 -5.33 -0.75 -0.60
N LEU A 101 -4.23 -1.19 -1.22
CA LEU A 101 -4.22 -2.40 -2.05
C LEU A 101 -4.59 -3.68 -1.27
N ILE A 102 -4.28 -3.75 0.03
CA ILE A 102 -4.54 -4.93 0.85
C ILE A 102 -5.95 -4.89 1.47
N ALA A 103 -6.43 -3.71 1.88
CA ALA A 103 -7.57 -3.60 2.77
C ALA A 103 -8.79 -2.87 2.19
N GLU A 104 -8.61 -2.00 1.20
CA GLU A 104 -9.68 -1.13 0.70
C GLU A 104 -10.13 -1.48 -0.72
N LEU A 105 -9.36 -2.30 -1.44
CA LEU A 105 -9.78 -2.75 -2.76
C LEU A 105 -10.95 -3.73 -2.65
N PRO A 106 -12.10 -3.41 -3.26
CA PRO A 106 -13.27 -4.26 -3.17
C PRO A 106 -13.05 -5.56 -3.95
N THR A 107 -13.50 -6.67 -3.39
CA THR A 107 -13.40 -7.99 -4.02
C THR A 107 -14.66 -8.81 -3.79
N MET A 108 -15.00 -9.64 -4.78
CA MET A 108 -16.13 -10.57 -4.67
C MET A 108 -15.68 -11.83 -3.93
N ALA A 109 -16.36 -12.16 -2.84
CA ALA A 109 -16.10 -13.39 -2.07
C ALA A 109 -17.40 -14.08 -1.68
N ILE A 110 -17.30 -15.37 -1.32
CA ILE A 110 -18.44 -16.12 -0.80
C ILE A 110 -18.69 -15.71 0.66
N GLU A 111 -19.90 -15.22 0.93
CA GLU A 111 -20.32 -14.84 2.29
C GLU A 111 -21.31 -15.85 2.87
N LYS A 112 -22.38 -16.16 2.13
CA LYS A 112 -23.44 -17.06 2.61
C LYS A 112 -23.39 -18.39 1.87
N VAL A 113 -23.28 -19.47 2.65
CA VAL A 113 -23.28 -20.84 2.14
C VAL A 113 -24.53 -21.54 2.63
N LEU A 114 -25.38 -21.97 1.70
CA LEU A 114 -26.63 -22.67 2.01
C LEU A 114 -26.43 -24.17 1.76
N ILE A 115 -26.52 -24.96 2.82
CA ILE A 115 -26.35 -26.41 2.78
C ILE A 115 -27.72 -27.07 2.89
N ALA A 116 -28.10 -27.85 1.88
CA ALA A 116 -29.35 -28.59 1.88
C ALA A 116 -29.18 -29.99 2.51
N ASN A 117 -28.11 -30.70 2.13
CA ASN A 117 -27.79 -32.03 2.64
C ASN A 117 -26.28 -32.29 2.49
N ASN A 118 -25.56 -32.31 3.62
CA ASN A 118 -24.15 -32.72 3.67
C ASN A 118 -24.03 -34.05 4.42
N THR A 119 -23.69 -35.12 3.68
CA THR A 119 -23.43 -36.45 4.26
C THR A 119 -21.92 -36.77 4.28
N SER A 120 -21.07 -35.77 4.07
CA SER A 120 -19.62 -35.95 4.14
C SER A 120 -19.13 -35.97 5.59
N ILE A 121 -17.87 -36.37 5.78
CA ILE A 121 -17.22 -36.37 7.10
C ILE A 121 -16.91 -34.93 7.56
N ILE A 122 -16.81 -33.99 6.61
CA ILE A 122 -16.46 -32.60 6.91
C ILE A 122 -17.70 -31.90 7.45
N GLN A 123 -17.55 -31.28 8.62
CA GLN A 123 -18.58 -30.45 9.25
C GLN A 123 -18.92 -29.23 8.39
N ASP A 124 -20.16 -28.79 8.46
CA ASP A 124 -20.72 -27.72 7.63
C ASP A 124 -19.99 -26.39 7.81
N GLU A 125 -19.62 -26.05 9.05
CA GLU A 125 -18.91 -24.81 9.40
C GLU A 125 -17.50 -24.82 8.81
N VAL A 126 -16.82 -25.97 8.91
CA VAL A 126 -15.47 -26.16 8.37
C VAL A 126 -15.50 -26.09 6.84
N LEU A 127 -16.53 -26.68 6.21
CA LEU A 127 -16.71 -26.63 4.76
C LEU A 127 -16.92 -25.18 4.29
N ALA A 128 -17.83 -24.44 4.92
CA ALA A 128 -18.11 -23.05 4.60
C ALA A 128 -16.88 -22.15 4.78
N HIS A 129 -16.13 -22.33 5.88
CA HIS A 129 -14.91 -21.58 6.14
C HIS A 129 -13.82 -21.82 5.07
N ARG A 130 -13.72 -23.04 4.53
CA ARG A 130 -12.77 -23.34 3.44
C ARG A 130 -13.19 -22.76 2.10
N LEU A 131 -14.48 -22.52 1.91
CA LEU A 131 -15.04 -21.94 0.68
C LEU A 131 -14.96 -20.42 0.68
N GLY A 132 -15.07 -19.76 1.83
CA GLY A 132 -14.96 -18.30 1.96
C GLY A 132 -13.74 -17.66 1.25
N PRO A 133 -12.50 -18.17 1.44
CA PRO A 133 -11.31 -17.58 0.84
C PRO A 133 -11.03 -18.02 -0.60
N VAL A 134 -11.95 -18.73 -1.26
CA VAL A 134 -11.76 -19.12 -2.66
C VAL A 134 -11.94 -17.89 -3.56
N PRO A 135 -10.91 -17.48 -4.33
CA PRO A 135 -11.01 -16.31 -5.19
C PRO A 135 -11.91 -16.60 -6.39
N ILE A 136 -12.78 -15.66 -6.72
CA ILE A 136 -13.71 -15.77 -7.84
C ILE A 136 -13.40 -14.69 -8.87
N ARG A 137 -13.29 -15.11 -10.14
CA ARG A 137 -13.00 -14.22 -11.27
C ARG A 137 -14.25 -13.48 -11.71
N VAL A 138 -14.58 -12.41 -10.99
CA VAL A 138 -15.70 -11.51 -11.26
C VAL A 138 -15.21 -10.07 -11.05
N ASP A 139 -15.64 -9.15 -11.89
CA ASP A 139 -15.36 -7.72 -11.70
C ASP A 139 -16.29 -7.15 -10.62
N PRO A 140 -15.77 -6.72 -9.44
CA PRO A 140 -16.60 -6.17 -8.36
C PRO A 140 -17.28 -4.86 -8.73
N ARG A 141 -16.79 -4.14 -9.75
CA ARG A 141 -17.33 -2.82 -10.15
C ARG A 141 -18.70 -2.90 -10.81
N LEU A 142 -19.12 -4.09 -11.22
CA LEU A 142 -20.42 -4.32 -11.85
C LEU A 142 -21.53 -4.55 -10.82
N PHE A 143 -21.20 -4.66 -9.53
CA PHE A 143 -22.13 -5.03 -8.47
C PHE A 143 -22.28 -3.89 -7.47
N ASP A 144 -23.51 -3.69 -6.99
CA ASP A 144 -23.80 -2.74 -5.92
C ASP A 144 -23.65 -3.42 -4.55
N TYR A 145 -23.27 -2.64 -3.54
CA TYR A 145 -23.18 -3.13 -2.17
C TYR A 145 -24.56 -3.43 -1.59
N LEU A 146 -24.66 -4.55 -0.86
CA LEU A 146 -25.89 -4.90 -0.16
C LEU A 146 -26.04 -4.06 1.11
N SER A 147 -27.13 -3.30 1.20
CA SER A 147 -27.53 -2.64 2.46
C SER A 147 -28.27 -3.62 3.36
N GLU A 148 -28.30 -3.39 4.68
CA GLU A 148 -28.93 -4.31 5.66
C GLU A 148 -30.41 -4.63 5.38
N ASN A 149 -31.12 -3.70 4.74
CA ASN A 149 -32.54 -3.84 4.40
C ASN A 149 -32.80 -4.35 2.98
N ASP A 150 -31.76 -4.51 2.15
CA ASP A 150 -31.92 -4.87 0.75
C ASP A 150 -31.98 -6.40 0.56
N GLN A 151 -32.82 -6.84 -0.37
CA GLN A 151 -32.91 -8.26 -0.70
C GLN A 151 -31.83 -8.63 -1.73
N PRO A 152 -31.35 -9.89 -1.71
CA PRO A 152 -30.43 -10.38 -2.72
C PRO A 152 -31.04 -10.29 -4.13
N ASN A 153 -30.57 -9.31 -4.90
CA ASN A 153 -30.98 -9.07 -6.28
C ASN A 153 -29.91 -9.53 -7.28
N GLU A 154 -30.27 -9.56 -8.56
CA GLU A 154 -29.36 -9.92 -9.67
C GLU A 154 -28.18 -8.96 -9.81
N LYS A 155 -28.34 -7.71 -9.38
CA LYS A 155 -27.29 -6.67 -9.43
C LYS A 155 -26.31 -6.73 -8.26
N ASN A 156 -26.69 -7.40 -7.17
CA ASN A 156 -25.94 -7.34 -5.91
C ASN A 156 -25.27 -8.68 -5.60
N THR A 157 -25.80 -9.78 -6.15
CA THR A 157 -25.40 -11.13 -5.74
C THR A 157 -25.19 -12.08 -6.91
N ILE A 158 -24.25 -13.01 -6.74
CA ILE A 158 -24.04 -14.14 -7.64
C ILE A 158 -24.30 -15.42 -6.88
N VAL A 159 -25.01 -16.36 -7.51
CA VAL A 159 -25.37 -17.65 -6.92
C VAL A 159 -24.70 -18.80 -7.69
N PHE A 160 -23.83 -19.55 -7.02
CA PHE A 160 -23.25 -20.80 -7.56
C PHE A 160 -24.15 -22.02 -7.18
N LYS A 161 -23.88 -23.31 -7.50
CA LYS A 161 -24.72 -24.46 -7.00
C LYS A 161 -24.05 -25.85 -6.78
N LEU A 162 -24.04 -26.38 -5.51
CA LEU A 162 -23.53 -27.64 -4.74
C LEU A 162 -24.09 -28.91 -5.23
N HIS A 163 -23.49 -29.57 -6.20
CA HIS A 163 -23.92 -30.94 -6.41
C HIS A 163 -22.80 -31.90 -6.76
N VAL A 164 -22.33 -32.62 -5.75
CA VAL A 164 -21.44 -33.77 -5.90
C VAL A 164 -22.08 -34.98 -5.24
N GLN A 165 -22.07 -36.09 -5.97
CA GLN A 165 -22.42 -37.41 -5.43
C GLN A 165 -21.30 -38.37 -5.79
N CYS A 166 -20.67 -38.99 -4.80
CA CYS A 166 -19.64 -40.00 -5.03
C CYS A 166 -20.31 -41.38 -5.21
N LYS A 167 -20.13 -42.01 -6.37
CA LYS A 167 -20.59 -43.38 -6.65
C LYS A 167 -19.38 -44.33 -6.69
N ARG A 168 -19.50 -45.52 -6.10
CA ARG A 168 -18.42 -46.52 -6.07
C ARG A 168 -18.08 -46.94 -7.51
N GLY A 169 -16.80 -46.85 -7.89
CA GLY A 169 -16.32 -47.17 -9.24
C GLY A 169 -16.44 -46.05 -10.28
N SER A 170 -16.90 -44.84 -9.90
CA SER A 170 -16.91 -43.67 -10.79
C SER A 170 -15.61 -42.84 -10.67
N PRO A 171 -15.17 -42.15 -11.74
CA PRO A 171 -14.07 -41.20 -11.65
C PRO A 171 -14.43 -40.04 -10.70
N ARG A 172 -13.41 -39.41 -10.10
CA ARG A 172 -13.60 -38.28 -9.18
C ARG A 172 -14.42 -37.17 -9.85
N ILE A 173 -15.55 -36.81 -9.26
CA ILE A 173 -16.47 -35.80 -9.81
C ILE A 173 -16.23 -34.46 -9.11
N THR A 174 -16.10 -33.40 -9.91
CA THR A 174 -16.11 -32.00 -9.46
C THR A 174 -17.55 -31.51 -9.48
N GLY A 175 -18.02 -30.88 -8.41
CA GLY A 175 -19.30 -30.16 -8.43
C GLY A 175 -19.12 -28.72 -7.98
N MET A 176 -20.11 -27.90 -8.30
CA MET A 176 -20.27 -26.46 -7.92
C MET A 176 -21.10 -26.34 -6.63
N MET A 177 -21.09 -25.26 -5.77
CA MET A 177 -21.80 -24.90 -4.44
C MET A 177 -22.86 -23.81 -4.43
N LYS A 178 -24.03 -24.00 -3.75
CA LYS A 178 -25.05 -22.94 -3.66
C LYS A 178 -24.60 -21.92 -2.65
N MET A 179 -23.82 -21.00 -3.18
CA MET A 179 -23.09 -19.97 -2.48
C MET A 179 -23.59 -18.65 -3.01
N ILE A 180 -23.89 -17.74 -2.11
CA ILE A 180 -24.20 -16.36 -2.45
C ILE A 180 -22.92 -15.57 -2.25
N LEU A 181 -22.46 -14.92 -3.32
CA LEU A 181 -21.38 -13.95 -3.23
C LEU A 181 -21.93 -12.58 -2.93
N LEU A 182 -21.17 -11.87 -2.12
CA LEU A 182 -21.40 -10.48 -1.82
C LEU A 182 -20.09 -9.70 -2.04
N PRO A 183 -20.16 -8.47 -2.54
CA PRO A 183 -19.01 -7.58 -2.62
C PRO A 183 -18.54 -7.25 -1.20
N ARG A 184 -17.25 -7.47 -0.93
CA ARG A 184 -16.55 -6.97 0.26
C ARG A 184 -15.73 -5.74 -0.09
#